data_AF-A0A8T4INX9-F1
#
_entry.id   AF-A0A8T4INX9-F1
#
_cell.length_a   1.000
_cell.length_b   1.000
_cell.length_c   1.000
_cell.angle_alpha   90.00
_cell.angle_beta   90.00
_cell.angle_gamma   90.00
#
_symmetry.space_group_name_H-M   'P 1'
#
loop_
_entity.id
_entity.type
_entity.pdbx_description
1 polymer ?
#
loop_
_entity_poly.entity_id
_entity_poly.type
_entity_poly.pdbx_seq_one_letter_code
_entity_poly.pdbx_strand_id
1 'polypeptide(L)'
;MNQAPLPGRRSLLRLGAGLTVAGLATGTGTGTGWAATRSSARSGSTATAWNALAHGLDGTLVRPGDHDYATARLLFNPRFDAARPSGVAYCATSQDVRECLAFAR
;
A
#
# COMPACT_ATOMS: atom_id res chain seq x y z
N MET A 1 4.23 -30.61 -33.13
CA MET A 1 4.84 -30.70 -31.79
C MET A 1 4.30 -29.54 -30.98
N ASN A 2 3.23 -29.80 -30.24
CA ASN A 2 2.39 -28.83 -29.56
C ASN A 2 3.15 -28.04 -28.49
N GLN A 3 3.07 -26.71 -28.52
CA GLN A 3 3.39 -25.86 -27.37
C GLN A 3 2.09 -25.52 -26.66
N ALA A 4 1.91 -26.06 -25.46
CA ALA A 4 0.80 -25.79 -24.57
C ALA A 4 0.90 -24.36 -23.98
N PRO A 5 -0.21 -23.62 -23.81
CA PRO A 5 -0.18 -22.32 -23.14
C PRO A 5 0.03 -22.49 -21.63
N LEU A 6 1.08 -21.87 -21.08
CA LEU A 6 1.34 -21.85 -19.63
C LEU A 6 0.32 -20.94 -18.92
N PRO A 7 -0.50 -21.45 -17.97
CA PRO A 7 -1.49 -20.66 -17.23
C PRO A 7 -0.85 -19.60 -16.32
N GLY A 8 -1.48 -18.42 -16.25
CA GLY A 8 -1.00 -17.23 -15.55
C GLY A 8 -1.19 -17.23 -14.03
N ARG A 9 -0.21 -16.62 -13.33
CA ARG A 9 -0.11 -16.40 -11.87
C ARG A 9 -1.04 -15.34 -11.26
N ARG A 10 -2.09 -14.93 -11.98
CA ARG A 10 -2.92 -13.76 -11.63
C ARG A 10 -4.39 -14.05 -11.73
N SER A 11 -4.87 -15.02 -10.97
CA SER A 11 -6.30 -15.17 -10.77
C SER A 11 -6.55 -16.06 -9.57
N LEU A 12 -6.68 -15.46 -8.39
CA LEU A 12 -7.61 -15.93 -7.36
C LEU A 12 -8.09 -14.69 -6.59
N LEU A 13 -9.11 -14.07 -7.18
CA LEU A 13 -9.95 -13.08 -6.54
C LEU A 13 -10.67 -13.72 -5.36
N ARG A 14 -10.56 -13.03 -4.22
CA ARG A 14 -11.36 -13.18 -3.01
C ARG A 14 -12.85 -13.13 -3.37
N LEU A 15 -13.61 -14.18 -3.06
CA LEU A 15 -15.06 -14.18 -2.99
C LEU A 15 -15.54 -15.38 -2.16
N GLY A 16 -16.26 -15.11 -1.06
CA GLY A 16 -16.86 -16.09 -0.16
C GLY A 16 -16.52 -15.78 1.31
N ALA A 17 -17.44 -15.62 2.26
CA ALA A 17 -18.87 -15.89 2.29
C ALA A 17 -19.56 -14.90 3.24
N GLY A 18 -20.73 -14.38 2.83
CA GLY A 18 -21.61 -13.58 3.66
C GLY A 18 -22.41 -14.48 4.61
N LEU A 19 -22.42 -14.12 5.90
CA LEU A 19 -23.33 -14.65 6.91
C LEU A 19 -24.64 -13.86 6.84
N THR A 20 -25.75 -14.51 6.49
CA THR A 20 -27.10 -13.93 6.57
C THR A 20 -27.68 -14.15 7.95
N VAL A 21 -27.74 -13.09 8.77
CA VAL A 21 -28.59 -13.04 9.97
C VAL A 21 -29.80 -12.15 9.65
N ALA A 22 -30.99 -12.75 9.71
CA ALA A 22 -32.27 -12.10 9.57
C ALA A 22 -32.55 -11.21 10.79
N GLY A 23 -32.92 -9.95 10.56
CA GLY A 23 -33.38 -9.02 11.58
C GLY A 23 -34.30 -7.96 10.96
N LEU A 24 -35.59 -8.07 11.22
CA LEU A 24 -36.62 -7.13 10.81
C LEU A 24 -36.62 -5.95 11.79
N ALA A 25 -36.26 -4.74 11.34
CA ALA A 25 -36.57 -3.51 12.07
C ALA A 25 -36.67 -2.32 11.11
N THR A 26 -37.90 -1.86 10.91
CA THR A 26 -38.27 -0.59 10.31
C THR A 26 -37.59 0.59 11.00
N GLY A 27 -36.87 1.40 10.24
CA GLY A 27 -36.33 2.69 10.68
C GLY A 27 -35.97 3.55 9.48
N THR A 28 -36.96 4.24 8.91
CA THR A 28 -36.75 5.31 7.93
C THR A 28 -36.19 6.54 8.65
N GLY A 29 -34.87 6.57 8.82
CA GLY A 29 -34.11 7.75 9.20
C GLY A 29 -33.35 8.28 8.00
N THR A 30 -33.75 9.44 7.51
CA THR A 30 -33.13 10.22 6.43
C THR A 30 -31.61 10.33 6.59
N GLY A 31 -30.88 9.62 5.74
CA GLY A 31 -29.44 9.80 5.60
C GLY A 31 -29.14 11.06 4.81
N THR A 32 -28.35 11.98 5.39
CA THR A 32 -27.56 12.93 4.59
C THR A 32 -26.19 13.10 5.23
N GLY A 33 -25.15 12.64 4.52
CA GLY A 33 -23.83 13.27 4.54
C GLY A 33 -22.82 12.87 5.63
N TRP A 34 -22.30 11.64 5.62
CA TRP A 34 -21.05 11.33 6.35
C TRP A 34 -20.16 10.29 5.64
N ALA A 35 -20.23 10.25 4.30
CA ALA A 35 -19.37 9.36 3.50
C ALA A 35 -18.04 10.00 3.07
N ALA A 36 -17.85 11.31 3.24
CA ALA A 36 -16.66 12.01 2.74
C ALA A 36 -15.47 12.07 3.74
N THR A 37 -15.68 11.86 5.04
CA THR A 37 -14.61 11.96 6.06
C THR A 37 -13.71 10.73 6.14
N ARG A 38 -14.21 9.53 5.78
CA ARG A 38 -13.41 8.29 5.91
C ARG A 38 -12.24 8.19 4.92
N SER A 39 -12.39 8.75 3.72
CA SER A 39 -11.28 8.78 2.74
C SER A 39 -10.20 9.77 3.14
N SER A 40 -10.58 10.96 3.63
CA SER A 40 -9.63 11.96 4.15
C SER A 40 -8.86 11.43 5.37
N ALA A 41 -9.56 10.80 6.31
CA ALA A 41 -8.94 10.21 7.50
C ALA A 41 -7.92 9.11 7.15
N ARG A 42 -8.22 8.27 6.15
CA ARG A 42 -7.29 7.20 5.72
C ARG A 42 -6.08 7.74 4.96
N SER A 43 -6.26 8.75 4.11
CA SER A 43 -5.13 9.44 3.46
C SER A 43 -4.24 10.14 4.49
N GLY A 44 -4.83 10.79 5.49
CA GLY A 44 -4.11 11.40 6.61
C GLY A 44 -3.34 10.39 7.46
N SER A 45 -3.93 9.22 7.76
CA SER A 45 -3.24 8.16 8.50
C SER A 45 -2.04 7.61 7.73
N THR A 46 -2.16 7.46 6.40
CA THR A 46 -1.04 7.02 5.57
C THR A 46 0.07 8.05 5.53
N ALA A 47 -0.24 9.33 5.31
CA ALA A 47 0.76 10.40 5.32
C ALA A 47 1.50 10.50 6.66
N THR A 48 0.76 10.35 7.77
CA THR A 48 1.32 10.35 9.14
C THR A 48 2.23 9.14 9.35
N ALA A 49 1.82 7.94 8.91
CA ALA A 49 2.64 6.74 9.02
C ALA A 49 3.95 6.84 8.21
N TRP A 50 3.91 7.44 7.02
CA TRP A 50 5.12 7.70 6.24
C TRP A 50 6.06 8.70 6.90
N ASN A 51 5.49 9.75 7.54
CA ASN A 51 6.30 10.71 8.29
C ASN A 51 6.94 10.06 9.52
N ALA A 52 6.18 9.25 10.27
CA ALA A 52 6.69 8.50 11.40
C ALA A 52 7.81 7.53 11.00
N LEU A 53 7.66 6.81 9.88
CA LEU A 53 8.74 5.99 9.32
C LEU A 53 9.97 6.84 9.01
N ALA A 54 9.81 7.96 8.29
CA ALA A 54 10.93 8.83 7.95
C ALA A 54 11.68 9.35 9.19
N HIS A 55 10.98 9.62 10.29
CA HIS A 55 11.57 10.10 11.54
C HIS A 55 12.22 8.99 12.38
N GLY A 56 11.76 7.75 12.24
CA GLY A 56 12.30 6.59 12.95
C GLY A 56 13.52 5.95 12.31
N LEU A 57 13.87 6.37 11.08
CA LEU A 57 15.04 5.87 10.36
C LEU A 57 16.27 6.74 10.66
N ASP A 58 17.39 6.09 10.98
CA ASP A 58 18.71 6.73 10.95
C ASP A 58 19.16 6.98 9.50
N GLY A 59 18.69 6.14 8.58
CA GLY A 59 18.90 6.24 7.15
C GLY A 59 18.01 7.27 6.44
N THR A 60 17.78 7.08 5.14
CA THR A 60 17.02 8.04 4.32
C THR A 60 15.83 7.36 3.65
N LEU A 61 14.67 8.04 3.68
CA LEU A 61 13.47 7.62 2.96
C LEU A 61 13.23 8.55 1.77
N VAL A 62 13.21 7.97 0.57
CA VAL A 62 12.93 8.67 -0.70
C VAL A 62 11.53 8.31 -1.20
N ARG A 63 10.72 9.30 -1.55
CA ARG A 63 9.31 9.15 -1.92
C ARG A 63 8.98 9.83 -3.25
N PRO A 64 7.88 9.43 -3.91
CA PRO A 64 7.37 10.16 -5.06
C PRO A 64 7.17 11.64 -4.73
N GLY A 65 7.86 12.52 -5.47
CA GLY A 65 7.90 13.96 -5.22
C GLY A 65 9.28 14.47 -4.79
N ASP A 66 10.12 13.60 -4.22
CA ASP A 66 11.51 13.93 -3.90
C ASP A 66 12.37 13.94 -5.17
N HIS A 67 13.38 14.80 -5.19
CA HIS A 67 14.25 14.98 -6.35
C HIS A 67 15.03 13.70 -6.72
N ASP A 68 15.43 12.91 -5.72
CA ASP A 68 16.19 11.67 -5.91
C ASP A 68 15.34 10.49 -6.40
N TYR A 69 14.01 10.58 -6.31
CA TYR A 69 13.13 9.42 -6.52
C TYR A 69 13.23 8.83 -7.93
N ALA A 70 13.45 9.69 -8.94
CA ALA A 70 13.56 9.25 -10.33
C ALA A 70 14.72 8.27 -10.53
N THR A 71 15.81 8.48 -9.80
CA THR A 71 17.03 7.66 -9.83
C THR A 71 16.95 6.52 -8.82
N ALA A 72 16.48 6.78 -7.60
CA ALA A 72 16.41 5.81 -6.51
C ALA A 72 15.58 4.56 -6.84
N ARG A 73 14.59 4.68 -7.74
CA ARG A 73 13.72 3.57 -8.15
C ARG A 73 14.33 2.69 -9.26
N LEU A 74 15.41 3.12 -9.91
CA LEU A 74 15.99 2.40 -11.04
C LEU A 74 16.71 1.13 -10.56
N LEU A 75 16.58 0.07 -11.34
CA LEU A 75 17.22 -1.21 -11.05
C LEU A 75 18.37 -1.48 -12.02
N PHE A 76 19.27 -2.38 -11.64
CA PHE A 76 20.34 -2.83 -12.53
C PHE A 76 19.79 -3.41 -13.85
N ASN A 77 18.66 -4.13 -13.78
CA ASN A 77 17.98 -4.64 -14.96
C ASN A 77 16.87 -3.67 -15.40
N PRO A 78 17.04 -2.94 -16.52
CA PRO A 78 16.11 -1.87 -16.93
C PRO A 78 14.70 -2.36 -17.25
N ARG A 79 14.51 -3.66 -17.46
CA ARG A 79 13.18 -4.26 -17.66
C ARG A 79 12.24 -3.96 -16.49
N PHE A 80 12.78 -3.69 -15.29
CA PHE A 80 11.99 -3.40 -14.10
C PHE A 80 11.84 -1.90 -13.80
N ASP A 81 12.41 -1.01 -14.62
CA ASP A 81 12.34 0.44 -14.42
C ASP A 81 10.92 1.02 -14.63
N ALA A 82 9.95 0.20 -15.04
CA ALA A 82 8.54 0.58 -15.05
C ALA A 82 7.93 0.61 -13.64
N ALA A 83 8.55 -0.03 -12.65
CA ALA A 83 8.04 -0.06 -11.28
C ALA A 83 8.04 1.34 -10.63
N ARG A 84 6.96 1.64 -9.89
CA ARG A 84 6.75 2.91 -9.18
C ARG A 84 6.47 2.60 -7.71
N PRO A 85 7.49 2.30 -6.89
CA PRO A 85 7.29 2.03 -5.47
C PRO A 85 6.79 3.27 -4.74
N SER A 86 5.98 3.08 -3.68
CA SER A 86 5.48 4.21 -2.86
C SER A 86 6.58 4.91 -2.05
N GLY A 87 7.73 4.26 -1.87
CA GLY A 87 8.93 4.81 -1.24
C GLY A 87 10.10 3.83 -1.35
N VAL A 88 11.32 4.34 -1.21
CA VAL A 88 12.58 3.59 -1.17
C VAL A 88 13.31 3.98 0.10
N ALA A 89 13.62 3.01 0.97
CA ALA A 89 14.33 3.25 2.22
C ALA A 89 15.79 2.79 2.10
N TYR A 90 16.72 3.72 2.29
CA TYR A 90 18.15 3.46 2.44
C TYR A 90 18.45 3.28 3.92
N CYS A 91 18.47 2.03 4.38
CA CYS A 91 18.74 1.70 5.79
C CYS A 91 20.23 1.87 6.11
N ALA A 92 20.55 2.56 7.19
CA ALA A 92 21.90 2.69 7.73
C ALA A 92 22.19 1.64 8.82
N THR A 93 21.16 1.21 9.56
CA THR A 93 21.29 0.27 10.68
C THR A 93 20.36 -0.94 10.55
N SER A 94 20.58 -1.98 11.37
CA SER A 94 19.64 -3.10 11.46
C SER A 94 18.31 -2.70 12.11
N GLN A 95 18.30 -1.64 12.91
CA GLN A 95 17.10 -1.07 13.48
C GLN A 95 16.21 -0.46 12.40
N ASP A 96 16.78 0.25 11.43
CA ASP A 96 16.06 0.79 10.28
C ASP A 96 15.30 -0.30 9.50
N VAL A 97 15.95 -1.45 9.28
CA VAL A 97 15.33 -2.59 8.59
C VAL A 97 14.14 -3.11 9.39
N ARG A 98 14.26 -3.21 10.72
CA ARG A 98 13.16 -3.62 11.60
C ARG A 98 11.98 -2.66 11.49
N GLU A 99 12.22 -1.36 11.52
CA GLU A 99 11.17 -0.34 11.36
C GLU A 99 10.50 -0.44 9.98
N CYS A 100 11.27 -0.63 8.91
CA CYS A 100 10.73 -0.80 7.56
C CYS A 100 9.84 -2.05 7.45
N LEU A 101 10.25 -3.16 8.06
CA LEU A 101 9.45 -4.39 8.07
C LEU A 101 8.19 -4.25 8.93
N ALA A 102 8.26 -3.54 10.06
CA ALA A 102 7.10 -3.24 10.88
C ALA A 102 6.08 -2.35 10.15
N PHE A 103 6.56 -1.37 9.39
CA PHE A 103 5.73 -0.49 8.56
C PHE A 103 5.02 -1.23 7.41
N ALA A 104 5.65 -2.25 6.83
CA ALA A 104 5.14 -2.97 5.66
C ALA A 104 4.14 -4.10 5.98
N ARG A 105 3.90 -4.38 7.26
CA ARG A 105 3.02 -5.47 7.72
C ARG A 105 1.55 -5.09 7.70
#